data_AF-A0A942QPA8-F1
#
_entry.id   AF-A0A942QPA8-F1
#
_cell.length_a   1.000
_cell.length_b   1.000
_cell.length_c   1.000
_cell.angle_alpha   90.00
_cell.angle_beta   90.00
_cell.angle_gamma   90.00
#
_symmetry.space_group_name_H-M   'P 1'
#
loop_
_entity.id
_entity.type
_entity.pdbx_description
1 polymer ?
#
loop_
_entity_poly.entity_id
_entity_poly.type
_entity_poly.pdbx_seq_one_letter_code
_entity_poly.pdbx_strand_id
1 'polypeptide(L)'
;MKPLEFYVRAVWDAEAGVWVSESDIIGLHVEAATLEEFEAAAAELGPQLIVENHITKRDLAQRSLSELIPWIKFRAPQTGGAAAA
;
A
#
# COMPACT_ATOMS: atom_id res chain seq x y z
N MET A 1 -12.78 0.63 18.73
CA MET A 1 -11.41 1.04 18.35
C MET A 1 -11.26 0.88 16.85
N LYS A 2 -10.47 1.75 16.20
CA LYS A 2 -10.27 1.71 14.75
C LYS A 2 -8.93 1.01 14.46
N PRO A 3 -8.92 -0.10 13.70
CA PRO A 3 -7.68 -0.76 13.30
C PRO A 3 -6.83 0.13 12.38
N LEU A 4 -5.54 -0.18 12.26
CA LEU A 4 -4.67 0.43 11.27
C LEU A 4 -5.01 -0.11 9.89
N GLU A 5 -5.92 0.57 9.19
CA GLU A 5 -6.37 0.18 7.86
C GLU A 5 -5.65 1.00 6.79
N PHE A 6 -5.11 0.30 5.80
CA PHE A 6 -4.43 0.87 4.64
C PHE A 6 -5.00 0.25 3.36
N TYR A 7 -4.79 0.90 2.23
CA TYR A 7 -5.08 0.33 0.93
C TYR A 7 -3.90 0.39 0.00
N VAL A 8 -3.88 -0.55 -0.94
CA VAL A 8 -3.00 -0.53 -2.10
C VAL A 8 -3.82 -0.91 -3.32
N ARG A 9 -3.57 -0.22 -4.43
CA ARG A 9 -4.16 -0.48 -5.74
C ARG A 9 -3.06 -0.45 -6.79
N ALA A 10 -3.04 -1.46 -7.65
CA ALA A 10 -2.23 -1.42 -8.86
C ALA A 10 -2.93 -0.55 -9.90
N VAL A 11 -2.23 0.43 -10.46
CA VAL A 11 -2.70 1.26 -11.57
C VAL A 11 -1.81 1.00 -12.77
N TRP A 12 -2.39 0.69 -13.92
CA TRP A 12 -1.61 0.44 -15.13
C TRP A 12 -1.12 1.76 -15.75
N ASP A 13 0.19 1.90 -15.88
CA ASP A 13 0.84 2.94 -16.67
C ASP A 13 1.08 2.42 -18.09
N ALA A 14 0.33 2.96 -19.05
CA ALA A 14 0.42 2.55 -20.44
C ALA A 14 1.65 3.12 -21.18
N GLU A 15 2.22 4.22 -20.69
CA GLU A 15 3.42 4.83 -21.29
C GLU A 15 4.66 4.02 -20.91
N ALA A 16 4.75 3.63 -19.63
CA ALA A 16 5.85 2.83 -19.13
C ALA A 16 5.65 1.31 -19.33
N GLY A 17 4.42 0.86 -19.55
CA GLY A 17 4.09 -0.56 -19.72
C GLY A 17 4.25 -1.37 -18.42
N VAL A 18 3.94 -0.76 -17.28
CA VAL A 18 4.09 -1.35 -15.94
C VAL A 18 2.90 -1.00 -15.05
N TRP A 19 2.66 -1.82 -14.02
CA TRP A 19 1.79 -1.51 -12.91
C TRP A 19 2.51 -0.63 -11.89
N VAL A 20 1.90 0.46 -11.47
CA VAL A 20 2.40 1.37 -10.43
C VAL A 20 1.48 1.39 -9.21
N SER A 21 2.04 1.61 -8.02
CA SER A 21 1.29 1.63 -6.78
C SER A 21 0.55 2.94 -6.55
N GLU A 22 -0.76 2.85 -6.29
CA GLU A 22 -1.54 3.89 -5.64
C GLU A 22 -1.93 3.41 -4.23
N SER A 23 -1.50 4.11 -3.18
CA SER A 23 -1.73 3.70 -1.79
C SER A 23 -1.75 4.87 -0.82
N ASP A 24 -2.25 4.64 0.39
CA ASP A 24 -2.07 5.52 1.55
C ASP A 24 -0.87 5.11 2.44
N ILE A 25 -0.01 4.20 1.95
CA ILE A 25 1.19 3.74 2.66
C ILE A 25 2.37 4.63 2.25
N ILE A 26 2.74 5.56 3.13
CA ILE A 26 3.95 6.39 3.02
C ILE A 26 5.18 5.53 2.69
N GLY A 27 5.83 5.85 1.57
CA GLY A 27 7.04 5.18 1.09
C GLY A 27 6.80 4.01 0.14
N LEU A 28 5.55 3.55 -0.04
CA LEU A 28 5.27 2.44 -0.94
C LEU A 28 5.19 2.94 -2.39
N HIS A 29 6.30 2.80 -3.11
CA HIS A 29 6.40 3.01 -4.55
C HIS A 29 6.85 1.71 -5.20
N VAL A 30 5.88 0.93 -5.68
CA VAL A 30 6.11 -0.34 -6.38
C VAL A 30 5.78 -0.14 -7.85
N GLU A 31 6.69 -0.60 -8.70
CA GLU A 31 6.46 -0.79 -10.12
C GLU A 31 6.74 -2.25 -10.49
N ALA A 32 5.92 -2.83 -11.37
CA ALA A 32 6.09 -4.21 -11.80
C ALA A 32 5.50 -4.46 -13.19
N ALA A 33 6.06 -5.42 -13.93
CA ALA A 33 5.56 -5.76 -15.26
C ALA A 33 4.22 -6.51 -15.20
N THR A 34 4.01 -7.30 -14.14
CA THR A 34 2.80 -8.10 -13.93
C THR A 34 2.08 -7.72 -12.64
N LEU A 35 0.78 -8.05 -12.56
CA LEU A 35 0.00 -7.78 -11.36
C LEU A 35 0.46 -8.68 -10.20
N GLU A 36 0.87 -9.90 -10.50
CA GLU A 36 1.37 -10.87 -9.53
C GLU A 36 2.68 -10.39 -8.88
N GLU A 37 3.62 -9.87 -9.67
CA GLU A 37 4.85 -9.25 -9.15
C GLU A 37 4.55 -8.01 -8.31
N PHE A 38 3.60 -7.17 -8.75
CA PHE A 38 3.14 -6.02 -7.98
C PHE A 38 2.59 -6.44 -6.61
N GLU A 39 1.68 -7.42 -6.59
CA GLU A 39 1.05 -7.90 -5.37
C GLU A 39 2.07 -8.50 -4.40
N ALA A 40 3.03 -9.28 -4.92
CA ALA A 40 4.12 -9.84 -4.12
C ALA A 40 4.97 -8.73 -3.47
N ALA A 41 5.40 -7.74 -4.26
CA ALA A 41 6.22 -6.63 -3.76
C ALA A 41 5.45 -5.78 -2.74
N ALA A 42 4.17 -5.47 -3.00
CA ALA A 42 3.34 -4.71 -2.06
C ALA A 42 3.07 -5.47 -0.76
N ALA A 43 2.89 -6.80 -0.82
CA ALA A 43 2.70 -7.64 0.36
C ALA A 43 3.97 -7.76 1.21
N GLU A 44 5.14 -7.76 0.58
CA GLU A 44 6.44 -7.80 1.28
C GLU A 44 6.81 -6.44 1.91
N LEU A 45 6.69 -5.35 1.15
CA LEU A 45 7.17 -4.02 1.55
C LEU A 45 6.15 -3.24 2.38
N GLY A 46 4.85 -3.39 2.09
CA GLY A 46 3.78 -2.63 2.72
C GLY A 46 3.80 -2.67 4.25
N PRO A 47 3.84 -3.87 4.89
CA PRO A 47 3.88 -3.96 6.35
C PRO A 47 5.10 -3.27 6.98
N GLN A 48 6.27 -3.39 6.35
CA GLN A 48 7.51 -2.80 6.84
C GLN A 48 7.42 -1.28 6.83
N LEU A 49 7.00 -0.71 5.70
CA LEU A 49 6.81 0.73 5.54
C LEU A 49 5.73 1.31 6.47
N ILE A 50 4.68 0.55 6.77
CA ILE A 50 3.68 0.97 7.75
C ILE A 50 4.30 1.10 9.14
N VAL A 51 5.06 0.09 9.58
CA VAL A 51 5.72 0.11 10.88
C VAL A 51 6.72 1.27 10.97
N GLU A 52 7.48 1.52 9.92
CA GLU A 52 8.51 2.55 9.91
C GLU A 52 7.94 3.97 9.84
N ASN A 53 6.90 4.18 9.04
CA ASN A 53 6.45 5.53 8.67
C ASN A 53 5.14 5.96 9.33
N HIS A 54 4.33 5.03 9.86
CA HIS A 54 2.99 5.34 10.41
C HIS A 54 2.85 5.03 11.89
N ILE A 55 3.72 4.21 12.48
CA ILE A 55 3.66 3.87 13.90
C ILE A 55 4.67 4.74 14.67
N THR A 56 4.16 5.63 15.51
CA THR A 56 5.02 6.49 16.34
C THR A 56 5.39 5.82 17.66
N LYS A 57 6.40 6.36 18.35
CA LYS A 57 6.71 5.96 19.74
C LYS A 57 5.52 6.14 20.69
N ARG A 58 4.66 7.12 20.41
CA ARG A 58 3.45 7.36 21.20
C ARG A 58 2.43 6.25 20.98
N ASP A 59 2.24 5.78 19.75
CA ASP A 59 1.35 4.67 19.44
C ASP A 59 1.76 3.40 20.17
N LEU A 60 3.07 3.08 20.14
CA LEU A 60 3.64 1.94 20.87
C LEU A 60 3.40 2.00 22.38
N ALA A 61 3.32 3.21 22.96
CA ALA A 61 3.11 3.40 24.39
C ALA A 61 1.63 3.43 24.81
N GLN A 62 0.72 3.75 23.89
CA GLN A 62 -0.68 4.05 24.21
C GLN A 62 -1.67 3.03 23.66
N ARG A 63 -1.28 2.23 22.66
CA ARG A 63 -2.16 1.29 21.97
C ARG A 63 -1.79 -0.15 22.29
N SER A 64 -2.80 -1.02 22.27
CA SER A 64 -2.57 -2.46 22.39
C SER A 64 -1.95 -3.02 21.12
N LEU A 65 -1.19 -4.12 21.23
CA LEU A 65 -0.52 -4.73 20.07
C LEU A 65 -1.50 -5.10 18.96
N SER A 66 -2.70 -5.58 19.31
CA SER A 66 -3.74 -5.94 18.33
C SER A 66 -4.24 -4.75 17.51
N GLU A 67 -4.14 -3.53 18.03
CA GLU A 67 -4.49 -2.31 17.28
C GLU A 67 -3.39 -1.87 16.32
N LEU A 68 -2.16 -2.32 16.54
CA LEU A 68 -0.99 -1.98 15.75
C LEU A 68 -0.76 -2.95 14.58
N ILE A 69 -1.52 -4.05 14.51
CA ILE A 69 -1.48 -4.98 13.37
C ILE A 69 -2.08 -4.27 12.16
N PRO A 70 -1.29 -3.99 11.10
CA PRO A 70 -1.81 -3.33 9.92
C PRO A 70 -2.70 -4.27 9.12
N TRP A 71 -3.83 -3.75 8.66
CA TRP A 71 -4.67 -4.42 7.69
C TRP A 71 -4.57 -3.71 6.35
N ILE A 72 -3.93 -4.36 5.39
CA ILE A 72 -3.75 -3.82 4.04
C ILE A 72 -4.84 -4.42 3.15
N LYS A 73 -5.68 -3.55 2.60
CA LYS A 73 -6.69 -3.92 1.61
C LYS A 73 -6.14 -3.74 0.20
N PHE A 74 -5.89 -4.85 -0.48
CA PHE A 74 -5.68 -4.86 -1.92
C PHE A 74 -7.00 -4.55 -2.62
N ARG A 75 -7.02 -3.46 -3.39
CA ARG A 75 -8.17 -3.07 -4.22
C ARG A 75 -8.03 -3.67 -5.60
N ALA A 76 -9.16 -3.83 -6.28
CA ALA A 76 -9.15 -4.24 -7.68
C ALA A 76 -8.22 -3.31 -8.50
N PRO A 77 -7.39 -3.88 -9.39
CA PRO A 77 -6.47 -3.11 -10.22
C PRO A 77 -7.26 -2.17 -11.14
N GLN A 78 -6.67 -1.02 -11.44
CA GLN A 78 -7.23 -0.05 -12.38
C GLN A 78 -6.41 -0.04 -13.67
N THR A 79 -7.03 -0.49 -14.75
CA THR A 79 -6.51 -0.32 -16.11
C THR A 79 -7.02 1.02 -16.67
N GLY A 80 -6.16 2.03 -16.72
CA GLY A 80 -6.48 3.32 -17.34
C GLY A 80 -6.88 4.41 -16.35
N GLY A 81 -6.05 5.46 -16.30
CA GLY A 81 -6.24 6.68 -15.53
C GLY A 81 -5.79 7.93 -16.28
N ALA A 82 -5.81 7.94 -17.61
CA ALA A 82 -5.80 9.20 -18.38
C ALA A 82 -7.25 9.68 -18.55
N ALA A 83 -7.89 10.09 -17.45
CA ALA A 83 -9.18 10.81 -17.48
C ALA A 83 -9.48 11.49 -16.13
N ALA A 84 -8.76 12.55 -15.82
CA ALA A 84 -9.34 13.73 -15.17
C ALA A 84 -8.62 14.94 -15.78
N ALA A 85 -9.39 15.68 -16.58
CA ALA A 85 -9.00 16.89 -17.29
C ALA A 85 -8.61 18.03 -16.34
#